data_AF-A0ABD5VYY4-F1
#
_entry.id   AF-A0ABD5VYY4-F1
#
_cell.length_a   1.000
_cell.length_b   1.000
_cell.length_c   1.000
_cell.angle_alpha   90.00
_cell.angle_beta   90.00
_cell.angle_gamma   90.00
#
_symmetry.space_group_name_H-M   'P 1'
#
loop_
_entity.id
_entity.type
_entity.pdbx_description
1 polymer ?
#
loop_
_entity_poly.entity_id
_entity_poly.type
_entity_poly.pdbx_seq_one_letter_code
_entity_poly.pdbx_strand_id
1 'polypeptide(L)'
;MAAYQAADSETKERATIPVEEIDSRVLLVSGTEDSLWSSVELQQIAADRLEEDNNATVDHLVYEEAGHFIRPPYIPLTGALGSGTLTGHAVASHEHWPEVLDTLSTLN
;
A
#
# COMPACT_ATOMS: atom_id res chain seq x y z
N MET A 1 12.14 -6.52 -0.16
CA MET A 1 11.72 -7.93 0.03
C MET A 1 12.77 -8.78 0.74
N ALA A 2 14.07 -8.45 0.66
CA ALA A 2 15.15 -9.30 1.16
C ALA A 2 15.03 -9.70 2.64
N ALA A 3 14.71 -8.76 3.54
CA ALA A 3 14.54 -9.08 4.96
C ALA A 3 13.36 -10.02 5.22
N TYR A 4 12.22 -9.78 4.56
CA TYR A 4 11.06 -10.67 4.63
C TYR A 4 11.42 -12.06 4.10
N GLN A 5 12.07 -12.17 2.94
CA GLN A 5 12.40 -13.47 2.36
C GLN A 5 13.41 -14.25 3.19
N ALA A 6 14.38 -13.57 3.81
CA ALA A 6 15.39 -14.18 4.66
C ALA A 6 14.85 -14.69 6.01
N ALA A 7 13.69 -14.22 6.46
CA ALA A 7 13.09 -14.67 7.71
C ALA A 7 12.54 -16.11 7.59
N ASP A 8 12.71 -16.89 8.66
CA ASP A 8 12.08 -18.20 8.79
C ASP A 8 10.56 -18.09 8.96
N SER A 9 9.87 -19.23 8.82
CA SER A 9 8.41 -19.29 8.88
C SER A 9 7.86 -18.83 10.23
N GLU A 10 8.51 -19.17 11.34
CA GLU A 10 8.08 -18.78 12.69
C GLU A 10 8.15 -17.26 12.88
N THR A 11 9.23 -16.63 12.40
CA THR A 11 9.39 -15.18 12.43
C THR A 11 8.36 -14.48 11.55
N LYS A 12 8.10 -15.01 10.35
CA LYS A 12 7.06 -14.49 9.45
C LYS A 12 5.69 -14.58 10.09
N GLU A 13 5.32 -15.74 10.62
CA GLU A 13 4.03 -15.97 11.28
C GLU A 13 3.83 -15.00 12.46
N ARG A 14 4.83 -14.88 13.34
CA ARG A 14 4.76 -13.98 14.50
C ARG A 14 4.71 -12.49 14.12
N ALA A 15 5.29 -12.10 12.99
CA ALA A 15 5.29 -10.72 12.51
C ALA A 15 4.10 -10.40 11.60
N THR A 16 3.30 -11.40 11.19
CA THR A 16 2.18 -11.22 10.29
C THR A 16 1.04 -10.49 11.02
N ILE A 17 0.49 -9.46 10.36
CA ILE A 17 -0.69 -8.74 10.83
C ILE A 17 -1.92 -9.55 10.38
N PRO A 18 -2.88 -9.84 11.28
CA PRO A 18 -4.08 -10.61 10.95
C PRO A 18 -5.10 -9.73 10.22
N VAL A 19 -4.81 -9.37 8.96
CA VAL A 19 -5.66 -8.49 8.15
C VAL A 19 -7.05 -9.09 7.88
N GLU A 20 -7.19 -10.41 7.93
CA GLU A 20 -8.46 -11.15 7.84
C GLU A 20 -9.45 -10.81 8.97
N GLU A 21 -8.99 -10.22 10.08
CA GLU A 21 -9.90 -9.74 11.14
C GLU A 21 -10.61 -8.42 10.78
N ILE A 22 -10.27 -7.80 9.65
CA ILE A 22 -10.94 -6.59 9.15
C ILE A 22 -12.27 -6.98 8.48
N ASP A 23 -13.37 -6.35 8.88
CA ASP A 23 -14.74 -6.63 8.44
C ASP A 23 -15.34 -5.51 7.57
N SER A 24 -14.48 -4.69 6.97
CA SER A 24 -14.86 -3.52 6.19
C SER A 24 -13.91 -3.30 5.01
N ARG A 25 -14.14 -2.24 4.24
CA ARG A 25 -13.36 -1.93 3.04
C ARG A 25 -11.92 -1.53 3.39
N VAL A 26 -10.96 -2.11 2.69
CA VAL A 26 -9.53 -1.82 2.78
C VAL A 26 -9.03 -1.28 1.45
N LEU A 27 -8.33 -0.14 1.51
CA LEU A 27 -7.60 0.41 0.37
C LEU A 27 -6.09 0.31 0.66
N LEU A 28 -5.38 -0.40 -0.19
CA LEU A 28 -3.92 -0.51 -0.19
C LEU A 28 -3.35 0.37 -1.31
N VAL A 29 -2.36 1.18 -1.00
CA VAL A 29 -1.72 2.08 -1.97
C VAL A 29 -0.20 1.90 -1.90
N SER A 30 0.42 1.61 -3.04
CA SER A 30 1.85 1.36 -3.15
C SER A 30 2.44 1.96 -4.43
N GLY A 31 3.75 2.17 -4.41
CA GLY A 31 4.52 2.62 -5.56
C GLY A 31 5.61 1.60 -5.92
N THR A 32 5.82 1.35 -7.21
CA THR A 32 6.79 0.34 -7.68
C THR A 32 8.24 0.71 -7.38
N GLU A 33 8.51 2.00 -7.14
CA GLU A 33 9.82 2.54 -6.82
C GLU A 33 10.00 2.79 -5.31
N ASP A 34 9.22 2.15 -4.43
CA ASP A 34 9.46 2.21 -2.98
C ASP A 34 10.80 1.54 -2.61
N SER A 35 11.77 2.35 -2.20
CA SER A 35 13.10 1.88 -1.82
C SER A 35 13.28 1.66 -0.31
N LEU A 36 12.29 2.02 0.51
CA LEU A 36 12.35 1.83 1.96
C LEU A 36 11.98 0.37 2.31
N TRP A 37 10.94 -0.15 1.65
CA TRP A 37 10.56 -1.54 1.72
C TRP A 37 9.79 -1.98 0.47
N SER A 38 9.57 -3.28 0.32
CA SER A 38 8.79 -3.86 -0.78
C SER A 38 7.29 -3.67 -0.53
N SER A 39 6.80 -2.44 -0.69
CA SER A 39 5.40 -2.13 -0.39
C SER A 39 4.43 -2.86 -1.29
N VAL A 40 4.70 -2.95 -2.60
CA VAL A 40 3.85 -3.67 -3.56
C VAL A 40 3.70 -5.14 -3.14
N GLU A 41 4.81 -5.85 -2.90
CA GLU A 41 4.74 -7.27 -2.60
C GLU A 41 4.18 -7.57 -1.20
N LEU A 42 4.48 -6.72 -0.21
CA LEU A 42 3.92 -6.87 1.14
C LEU A 42 2.42 -6.56 1.17
N GLN A 43 1.97 -5.57 0.40
CA GLN A 43 0.55 -5.27 0.26
C GLN A 43 -0.18 -6.35 -0.54
N GLN A 44 0.44 -6.95 -1.56
CA GLN A 44 -0.16 -8.08 -2.28
C GLN A 44 -0.41 -9.27 -1.35
N ILE A 45 0.53 -9.58 -0.44
CA ILE A 45 0.31 -10.63 0.58
C ILE A 45 -0.91 -10.30 1.46
N ALA A 46 -1.09 -9.02 1.83
CA ALA A 46 -2.25 -8.60 2.59
C ALA A 46 -3.55 -8.68 1.77
N ALA A 47 -3.52 -8.25 0.50
CA ALA A 47 -4.64 -8.33 -0.42
C ALA A 47 -5.10 -9.77 -0.63
N ASP A 48 -4.18 -10.69 -0.93
CA ASP A 48 -4.48 -12.12 -1.11
C ASP A 48 -5.19 -12.71 0.12
N ARG A 49 -4.74 -12.37 1.33
CA ARG A 49 -5.38 -12.81 2.59
C ARG A 49 -6.75 -12.19 2.81
N LEU A 50 -6.92 -10.91 2.46
CA LEU A 50 -8.20 -10.21 2.56
C LEU A 50 -9.22 -10.76 1.55
N GLU A 51 -8.79 -11.16 0.35
CA GLU A 51 -9.65 -11.77 -0.67
C GLU A 51 -10.09 -13.19 -0.33
N GLU A 52 -9.29 -13.93 0.45
CA GLU A 52 -9.68 -15.26 0.96
C GLU A 52 -10.81 -15.19 1.99
N ASP A 53 -10.96 -14.05 2.70
CA ASP A 53 -12.04 -13.81 3.66
C ASP A 53 -13.18 -13.00 3.03
N ASN A 54 -14.42 -13.49 3.13
CA ASN A 54 -15.57 -12.84 2.47
C ASN A 54 -16.12 -11.60 3.21
N ASN A 55 -15.48 -11.20 4.32
CA ASN A 55 -15.99 -10.12 5.18
C ASN A 55 -15.43 -8.73 4.81
N ALA A 56 -14.29 -8.66 4.12
CA ALA A 56 -13.71 -7.40 3.66
C ALA A 56 -13.85 -7.25 2.14
N THR A 57 -13.77 -6.00 1.67
CA THR A 57 -13.49 -5.71 0.26
C THR A 57 -12.14 -5.03 0.20
N VAL A 58 -11.28 -5.44 -0.74
CA VAL A 58 -9.93 -4.89 -0.85
C VAL A 58 -9.69 -4.35 -2.25
N ASP A 59 -9.16 -3.13 -2.30
CA ASP A 59 -8.62 -2.50 -3.52
C ASP A 59 -7.11 -2.27 -3.31
N HIS A 60 -6.28 -2.75 -4.24
CA HIS A 60 -4.82 -2.51 -4.20
C HIS A 60 -4.38 -1.68 -5.40
N LEU A 61 -4.11 -0.40 -5.15
CA LEU A 61 -3.61 0.54 -6.14
C LEU A 61 -2.07 0.49 -6.18
N VAL A 62 -1.54 0.16 -7.35
CA VAL A 62 -0.09 0.11 -7.60
C VAL A 62 0.26 1.17 -8.63
N TYR A 63 1.07 2.14 -8.22
CA TYR A 63 1.48 3.25 -9.07
C TYR A 63 2.90 3.08 -9.57
N GLU A 64 3.04 3.05 -10.89
CA GLU A 64 4.34 3.01 -11.55
C GLU A 64 5.13 4.29 -11.29
N GLU A 65 6.45 4.15 -11.18
CA GLU A 65 7.39 5.26 -10.93
C GLU A 65 7.14 6.04 -9.62
N ALA A 66 6.16 5.65 -8.80
CA ALA A 66 5.91 6.27 -7.51
C ALA A 66 6.81 5.63 -6.45
N GLY A 67 7.40 6.48 -5.62
CA GLY A 67 8.20 6.04 -4.48
C GLY A 67 7.39 5.86 -3.22
N HIS A 68 8.09 5.77 -2.09
CA HIS A 68 7.48 5.51 -0.78
C HIS A 68 6.42 6.55 -0.35
N PHE A 69 6.68 7.84 -0.61
CA PHE A 69 5.88 8.94 -0.07
C PHE A 69 4.77 9.40 -1.02
N ILE A 70 3.74 8.57 -1.22
CA ILE A 70 2.49 8.97 -1.88
C ILE A 70 1.70 9.86 -0.91
N ARG A 71 1.40 11.09 -1.32
CA ARG A 71 0.83 12.14 -0.45
C ARG A 71 -0.45 12.70 -1.04
N PRO A 72 -1.28 13.42 -0.25
CA PRO A 72 -2.40 14.15 -0.81
C PRO A 72 -1.98 15.05 -1.99
N PRO A 73 -2.88 15.28 -2.96
CA PRO A 73 -2.56 16.00 -4.18
C PRO A 73 -1.97 17.38 -3.91
N TYR A 74 -1.02 17.78 -4.76
CA TYR A 74 -0.44 19.13 -4.79
C TYR A 74 0.39 19.53 -3.56
N ILE A 75 0.69 18.59 -2.67
CA ILE A 75 1.70 18.79 -1.63
C ILE A 75 3.09 18.77 -2.30
N PRO A 76 3.97 19.77 -2.04
CA PRO A 76 5.28 19.84 -2.65
C PRO A 76 6.10 18.56 -2.48
N LEU A 77 6.65 18.06 -3.60
CA LEU A 77 7.48 16.85 -3.66
C LEU A 77 8.87 17.01 -3.00
N THR A 78 9.19 18.20 -2.50
CA THR A 78 10.39 18.48 -1.72
C THR A 78 10.47 17.56 -0.50
N GLY A 79 11.55 16.79 -0.39
CA GLY A 79 11.76 15.85 0.72
C GLY A 79 11.08 14.49 0.57
N ALA A 80 10.45 14.18 -0.58
CA ALA A 80 10.19 12.78 -0.94
C ALA A 80 11.56 12.10 -1.13
N LEU A 81 12.04 11.43 -0.09
CA LEU A 81 13.38 10.89 -0.03
C LEU A 81 13.57 9.81 -1.10
N GLY A 82 14.32 10.15 -2.15
CA GLY A 82 15.22 9.25 -2.86
C GLY A 82 14.64 8.11 -3.70
N SER A 83 13.33 8.06 -3.94
CA SER A 83 12.72 6.97 -4.72
C SER A 83 11.52 7.45 -5.55
N GLY A 84 11.38 6.89 -6.76
CA GLY A 84 10.38 7.30 -7.76
C GLY A 84 10.70 8.58 -8.54
N THR A 85 9.86 8.90 -9.51
CA THR A 85 9.95 10.12 -10.35
C THR A 85 8.97 11.19 -9.85
N LEU A 86 9.27 12.47 -10.13
CA LEU A 86 8.34 13.55 -9.79
C LEU A 86 6.97 13.38 -10.47
N THR A 87 6.97 12.88 -11.70
CA THR A 87 5.73 12.60 -12.45
C THR A 87 4.96 11.43 -11.84
N GLY A 88 5.63 10.31 -11.54
CA GLY A 88 5.02 9.15 -10.91
C GLY A 88 4.37 9.50 -9.57
N HIS A 89 5.09 10.27 -8.74
CA HIS A 89 4.53 10.81 -7.49
C HIS A 89 3.33 11.74 -7.72
N ALA A 90 3.38 12.61 -8.73
CA ALA A 90 2.28 13.53 -9.02
C ALA A 90 1.01 12.79 -9.50
N VAL A 91 1.17 11.78 -10.36
CA VAL A 91 0.08 10.91 -10.82
C VAL A 91 -0.49 10.14 -9.65
N ALA A 92 0.35 9.40 -8.91
CA ALA A 92 -0.08 8.63 -7.75
C ALA A 92 -0.81 9.51 -6.72
N SER A 93 -0.25 10.68 -6.40
CA SER A 93 -0.85 11.62 -5.44
C SER A 93 -2.22 12.12 -5.92
N HIS A 94 -2.37 12.40 -7.21
CA HIS A 94 -3.63 12.87 -7.79
C HIS A 94 -4.71 11.78 -7.83
N GLU A 95 -4.34 10.58 -8.27
CA GLU A 95 -5.28 9.48 -8.54
C GLU A 95 -5.69 8.71 -7.29
N HIS A 96 -4.80 8.48 -6.32
CA HIS A 96 -5.16 7.69 -5.13
C HIS A 96 -6.10 8.45 -4.17
N TRP A 97 -6.07 9.79 -4.18
CA TRP A 97 -6.73 10.56 -3.14
C TRP A 97 -8.27 10.51 -3.22
N PRO A 98 -8.91 10.59 -4.40
CA PRO A 98 -10.32 10.27 -4.53
C PRO A 98 -10.69 8.89 -3.97
N GLU A 99 -9.88 7.86 -4.22
CA GLU A 99 -10.12 6.49 -3.73
C GLU A 99 -10.03 6.40 -2.20
N VAL A 100 -9.08 7.13 -1.60
CA VAL A 100 -8.99 7.28 -0.14
C VAL A 100 -10.27 7.91 0.42
N LEU A 101 -10.74 9.01 -0.19
CA LEU A 101 -11.96 9.68 0.26
C LEU A 101 -13.20 8.79 0.10
N ASP A 102 -13.31 8.06 -1.00
CA ASP A 102 -14.39 7.13 -1.26
C ASP A 102 -14.40 5.99 -0.24
N THR A 103 -13.25 5.36 0.01
CA THR A 103 -13.11 4.29 1.02
C THR A 103 -13.44 4.78 2.42
N LEU A 104 -12.98 5.98 2.82
CA LEU A 104 -13.29 6.52 4.14
C LEU A 104 -14.75 6.97 4.26
N SER A 105 -15.43 7.32 3.17
CA SER A 105 -16.83 7.70 3.18
C SER A 105 -17.78 6.55 3.56
N THR A 106 -17.31 5.31 3.46
CA THR A 106 -18.08 4.11 3.83
C THR A 106 -17.90 3.70 5.30
N LEU A 107 -17.06 4.41 6.06
CA LEU A 107 -16.94 4.20 7.50
C LEU A 107 -18.18 4.78 8.21
N ASN A 108 -19.02 3.90 8.76
CA ASN A 108 -20.18 4.28 9.59
C ASN A 108 -19.79 4.45 11.06
#